data_AF-A0A6P0TZD5-F1
#
_entry.id   AF-A0A6P0TZD5-F1
#
_cell.length_a   1.000
_cell.length_b   1.000
_cell.length_c   1.000
_cell.angle_alpha   90.00
_cell.angle_beta   90.00
_cell.angle_gamma   90.00
#
_symmetry.space_group_name_H-M   'P 1'
#
loop_
_entity.id
_entity.type
_entity.pdbx_description
1 polymer ?
#
loop_
_entity_poly.entity_id
_entity_poly.type
_entity_poly.pdbx_seq_one_letter_code
_entity_poly.pdbx_strand_id
1 'polypeptide(L)'
;GKDLWHLRSLLDTEPVDLLIGNSYGKFLQRDTGTPLVRIGYPIFDRHHQHRYSILGYNGAFNLLNWIVNTILDELDRSSMELGVNDTSFDLIR
;
A
#
# COMPACT_ATOMS: atom_id res chain seq x y z
N GLY A 1 -16.31 17.00 -0.46
CA GLY A 1 -14.95 17.55 -0.63
C GLY A 1 -14.25 17.62 0.70
N LYS A 2 -13.54 16.56 1.09
CA LYS A 2 -12.62 16.52 2.23
C LYS A 2 -11.20 16.37 1.68
N ASP A 3 -10.20 16.74 2.45
CA ASP A 3 -8.80 16.67 2.05
C ASP A 3 -8.05 15.48 2.72
N LEU A 4 -6.76 15.35 2.42
CA LEU A 4 -5.91 14.31 3.00
C LEU A 4 -5.65 14.50 4.50
N TRP A 5 -5.80 15.71 5.05
CA TRP A 5 -5.68 15.92 6.49
C TRP A 5 -6.86 15.30 7.25
N HIS A 6 -8.06 15.42 6.70
CA HIS A 6 -9.23 14.71 7.22
C HIS A 6 -9.04 13.19 7.10
N LEU A 7 -8.47 12.72 6.00
CA LEU A 7 -8.16 11.29 5.83
C LEU A 7 -7.15 10.80 6.86
N ARG A 8 -6.13 11.61 7.21
CA ARG A 8 -5.19 11.30 8.29
C ARG A 8 -5.91 11.01 9.60
N SER A 9 -6.85 11.88 9.98
CA SER A 9 -7.63 11.69 11.20
C SER A 9 -8.45 10.40 11.17
N LEU A 10 -9.05 10.06 10.02
CA LEU A 10 -9.82 8.82 9.88
C LEU A 10 -8.92 7.59 10.03
N LEU A 11 -7.75 7.58 9.38
CA LEU A 11 -6.79 6.48 9.46
C LEU A 11 -6.24 6.27 10.89
N ASP A 12 -6.22 7.31 11.71
CA ASP A 12 -5.77 7.25 13.11
C ASP A 12 -6.87 6.76 14.05
N THR A 13 -8.12 7.19 13.84
CA THR A 13 -9.26 6.76 14.67
C THR A 13 -9.78 5.37 14.31
N GLU A 14 -9.76 5.03 13.03
CA GLU A 14 -10.26 3.78 12.46
C GLU A 14 -9.19 3.21 11.53
N PRO A 15 -8.22 2.43 12.06
CA PRO A 15 -7.10 1.93 11.27
C PRO A 15 -7.58 0.97 10.19
N VAL A 16 -6.97 1.08 9.01
CA VAL A 16 -7.23 0.22 7.84
C VAL A 16 -5.95 -0.49 7.43
N ASP A 17 -6.08 -1.61 6.72
CA ASP A 17 -4.94 -2.42 6.31
C ASP A 17 -4.10 -1.77 5.21
N LEU A 18 -4.75 -1.08 4.27
CA LEU A 18 -4.13 -0.50 3.09
C LEU A 18 -4.72 0.87 2.76
N LEU A 19 -3.86 1.78 2.32
CA LEU A 19 -4.24 3.04 1.71
C LEU A 19 -3.98 2.98 0.21
N ILE A 20 -4.97 3.30 -0.62
CA ILE A 20 -4.79 3.43 -2.08
C ILE A 20 -4.81 4.91 -2.45
N GLY A 21 -3.75 5.40 -3.09
CA GLY A 21 -3.71 6.81 -3.46
C GLY A 21 -2.47 7.23 -4.25
N ASN A 22 -2.22 8.54 -4.26
CA ASN A 22 -1.12 9.17 -4.99
C ASN A 22 0.11 9.40 -4.08
N SER A 23 1.17 10.03 -4.61
CA SER A 23 2.42 10.23 -3.84
C SER A 23 2.26 11.08 -2.58
N TYR A 24 1.21 11.92 -2.47
CA TYR A 24 0.95 12.68 -1.25
C TYR A 24 0.56 11.77 -0.07
N GLY A 25 -0.02 10.60 -0.35
CA GLY A 25 -0.34 9.59 0.66
C GLY A 25 0.88 9.06 1.40
N LYS A 26 2.11 9.29 0.91
CA LYS A 26 3.34 8.89 1.60
C LYS A 26 3.47 9.53 2.99
N PHE A 27 2.97 10.76 3.15
CA PHE A 27 2.98 11.44 4.44
C PHE A 27 2.01 10.78 5.42
N LEU A 28 0.86 10.31 4.93
CA LEU A 28 -0.11 9.55 5.72
C LEU A 28 0.48 8.22 6.18
N GLN A 29 1.10 7.48 5.26
CA GLN A 29 1.78 6.22 5.60
C GLN A 29 2.82 6.40 6.71
N ARG A 30 3.60 7.47 6.66
CA ARG A 30 4.59 7.77 7.71
C ARG A 30 3.92 8.08 9.04
N ASP A 31 2.82 8.82 9.02
CA ASP A 31 2.18 9.32 10.23
C ASP A 31 1.28 8.28 10.91
N THR A 32 0.60 7.41 10.15
CA THR A 32 -0.37 6.42 10.66
C THR A 32 0.13 4.97 10.59
N GLY A 33 1.28 4.73 9.97
CA GLY A 33 1.82 3.37 9.74
C GLY A 33 1.09 2.58 8.65
N THR A 34 0.03 3.12 8.06
CA THR A 34 -0.77 2.42 7.04
C THR A 34 -0.02 2.32 5.70
N PRO A 35 0.24 1.12 5.16
CA PRO A 35 0.97 0.96 3.90
C PRO A 35 0.19 1.54 2.70
N LEU A 36 0.92 2.27 1.83
CA LEU A 36 0.35 2.93 0.65
C LEU A 36 0.61 2.16 -0.64
N VAL A 37 -0.47 1.72 -1.29
CA VAL A 37 -0.48 1.28 -2.69
C VAL A 37 -0.66 2.51 -3.60
N ARG A 38 0.31 2.75 -4.47
CA ARG A 38 0.33 3.94 -5.34
C ARG A 38 -0.47 3.69 -6.61
N ILE A 39 -1.72 4.12 -6.62
CA ILE A 39 -2.62 4.05 -7.78
C ILE A 39 -3.34 5.40 -7.88
N GLY A 40 -3.20 6.05 -9.02
CA GLY A 40 -3.82 7.35 -9.29
C GLY A 40 -2.80 8.39 -9.75
N TYR A 41 -3.06 9.65 -9.44
CA TYR A 41 -2.26 10.78 -9.90
C TYR A 41 -2.15 11.86 -8.81
N PRO A 42 -0.99 12.55 -8.67
CA PRO A 42 0.29 12.31 -9.33
C PRO A 42 1.16 11.27 -8.61
N ILE A 43 1.95 10.51 -9.37
CA ILE A 43 2.97 9.60 -8.83
C ILE A 43 4.35 10.17 -9.17
N PHE A 44 4.99 10.83 -8.21
CA PHE A 44 6.30 11.46 -8.35
C PHE A 44 7.44 10.58 -7.83
N ASP A 45 7.19 9.74 -6.83
CA ASP A 45 8.20 8.96 -6.12
C ASP A 45 8.41 7.55 -6.70
N ARG A 46 7.76 7.22 -7.83
CA ARG A 46 7.96 5.98 -8.59
C ARG A 46 8.03 6.28 -10.08
N HIS A 47 8.95 5.61 -10.76
CA HIS A 47 9.14 5.78 -12.19
C HIS A 47 8.26 4.82 -13.00
N HIS A 48 7.81 5.27 -14.17
CA HIS A 48 7.16 4.46 -15.21
C HIS A 48 5.81 3.82 -14.86
N GLN A 49 5.25 4.02 -13.66
CA GLN A 49 3.94 3.44 -13.32
C GLN A 49 2.79 3.95 -14.21
N HIS A 50 2.91 5.15 -14.75
CA HIS A 50 1.94 5.70 -15.71
C HIS A 50 1.84 4.91 -17.03
N ARG A 51 2.77 4.00 -17.33
CA ARG A 51 2.76 3.19 -18.56
C ARG A 51 1.82 2.00 -18.47
N TYR A 52 1.48 1.56 -17.26
CA TYR A 52 0.63 0.40 -17.04
C TYR A 52 -0.83 0.84 -17.01
N SER A 53 -1.68 0.10 -17.72
CA SER A 53 -3.12 0.36 -17.70
C SER A 53 -3.71 0.03 -16.33
N ILE A 54 -4.69 0.82 -15.92
CA ILE A 54 -5.60 0.53 -14.79
C ILE A 54 -7.01 0.17 -15.29
N LEU A 55 -7.28 0.29 -16.59
CA LEU A 55 -8.58 0.04 -17.22
C LEU A 55 -8.61 -1.31 -17.95
N GLY A 56 -9.80 -1.91 -17.99
CA GLY A 56 -10.05 -3.21 -18.64
C GLY A 56 -9.45 -4.39 -17.87
N TYR A 57 -9.55 -5.58 -18.46
CA TYR A 57 -9.04 -6.83 -17.83
C TYR A 57 -7.53 -6.79 -17.56
N ASN A 58 -6.76 -6.22 -18.49
CA ASN A 58 -5.32 -6.03 -18.30
C ASN A 58 -5.03 -5.08 -17.13
N GLY A 59 -5.84 -4.04 -16.95
CA GLY A 59 -5.72 -3.12 -15.83
C GLY A 59 -6.09 -3.75 -14.48
N ALA A 60 -7.16 -4.55 -14.45
CA ALA A 60 -7.54 -5.31 -13.27
C ALA A 60 -6.43 -6.25 -12.82
N PHE A 61 -5.75 -6.93 -13.75
CA PHE A 61 -4.60 -7.78 -13.44
C PHE A 61 -3.42 -6.99 -12.83
N ASN A 62 -3.12 -5.81 -13.37
CA ASN A 62 -2.07 -4.94 -12.81
C ASN A 62 -2.42 -4.46 -11.39
N LEU A 63 -3.66 -4.03 -11.18
CA LEU A 63 -4.15 -3.60 -9.87
C LEU A 63 -4.07 -4.74 -8.85
N LEU A 64 -4.53 -5.94 -9.22
CA LEU A 64 -4.46 -7.13 -8.38
C LEU A 64 -3.01 -7.41 -7.97
N ASN A 65 -2.08 -7.45 -8.94
CA ASN A 65 -0.67 -7.70 -8.66
C ASN A 65 -0.06 -6.69 -7.68
N TRP A 66 -0.34 -5.38 -7.86
CA TRP A 66 0.22 -4.37 -6.97
C TRP A 66 -0.36 -4.45 -5.55
N ILE A 67 -1.66 -4.72 -5.42
CA ILE A 67 -2.31 -4.85 -4.12
C ILE A 67 -1.78 -6.09 -3.39
N VAL A 68 -1.80 -7.26 -4.03
CA VAL A 68 -1.36 -8.53 -3.43
C VAL A 68 0.11 -8.46 -3.02
N ASN A 69 0.98 -7.97 -3.90
CA ASN A 69 2.41 -7.85 -3.56
C ASN A 69 2.63 -6.89 -2.38
N THR A 70 1.86 -5.81 -2.27
CA THR A 70 1.98 -4.90 -1.11
C THR A 70 1.55 -5.58 0.20
N ILE A 71 0.52 -6.43 0.15
CA ILE A 71 0.08 -7.20 1.32
C ILE A 71 1.16 -8.20 1.74
N LEU A 72 1.74 -8.93 0.77
CA LEU A 72 2.81 -9.89 1.03
C LEU A 72 4.06 -9.21 1.59
N ASP A 73 4.46 -8.07 1.03
CA ASP A 73 5.59 -7.27 1.52
C ASP A 73 5.38 -6.83 2.98
N GLU A 74 4.15 -6.46 3.37
CA GLU A 74 3.85 -6.06 4.75
C GLU A 74 3.76 -7.26 5.70
N LEU A 75 3.22 -8.39 5.24
CA LEU A 75 3.25 -9.65 5.99
C LEU A 75 4.69 -10.09 6.29
N ASP A 76 5.55 -10.09 5.28
CA ASP A 76 6.97 -10.44 5.45
C ASP A 76 7.69 -9.45 6.36
N ARG A 77 7.36 -8.15 6.28
CA ARG A 77 7.90 -7.14 7.21
C ARG A 77 7.50 -7.43 8.66
N SER A 78 6.26 -7.87 8.89
CA SER A 78 5.76 -8.17 10.22
C SER A 78 6.39 -9.43 10.84
N SER A 79 6.82 -10.39 10.01
CA SER A 79 7.41 -11.67 10.43
C SER A 79 8.94 -11.75 10.25
N MET A 80 9.62 -10.62 10.01
CA MET A 80 11.07 -10.59 9.77
C MET A 80 11.93 -10.72 11.04
N GLU A 81 11.34 -10.54 12.23
CA GLU A 81 12.09 -10.54 13.50
C GLU A 81 12.38 -11.97 14.01
N LEU A 82 13.67 -12.32 14.05
CA LEU A 82 14.18 -13.62 14.47
C LEU A 82 13.84 -13.94 15.94
N GLY A 83 13.28 -15.13 16.18
CA GLY A 83 12.94 -15.62 17.50
C GLY A 83 11.72 -14.95 18.17
N VAL A 84 11.04 -14.03 17.49
CA VAL A 84 9.80 -13.39 17.98
C VAL A 84 8.63 -13.76 17.08
N ASN A 85 8.69 -13.42 15.80
CA ASN A 85 7.60 -13.58 14.83
C ASN A 85 8.00 -14.37 13.56
N ASP A 86 9.19 -14.96 13.55
CA ASP A 86 9.78 -15.68 12.41
C ASP A 86 9.09 -17.01 12.08
N THR A 87 8.24 -17.51 12.97
CA THR A 87 7.48 -18.76 12.77
C THR A 87 6.49 -18.68 11.61
N SER A 88 6.06 -17.47 11.23
CA SER A 88 5.15 -17.22 10.11
C SER A 88 5.86 -16.64 8.89
N PHE A 89 7.19 -16.72 8.83
CA PHE A 89 7.99 -16.35 7.66
C PHE A 89 8.10 -17.53 6.69
N ASP A 90 7.00 -17.81 6.00
CA ASP A 90 6.87 -18.95 5.08
C ASP A 90 7.54 -18.68 3.72
N LEU A 91 8.16 -19.72 3.15
CA LEU A 91 8.75 -19.65 1.81
C LEU A 91 7.69 -19.65 0.69
N ILE A 92 6.54 -20.29 0.93
CA ILE A 92 5.42 -20.36 -0.01
C ILE A 92 4.20 -19.78 0.71
N ARG A 93 3.53 -18.83 0.07
CA ARG A 93 2.30 -18.18 0.55
C ARG A 93 1.17 -18.34 -0.46
#